data_AF-A0A366LU73-F1
#
_entry.id   AF-A0A366LU73-F1
#
_cell.length_a   1.000
_cell.length_b   1.000
_cell.length_c   1.000
_cell.angle_alpha   90.00
_cell.angle_beta   90.00
_cell.angle_gamma   90.00
#
_symmetry.space_group_name_H-M   'P 1'
#
loop_
_entity.id
_entity.type
_entity.pdbx_description
1 polymer ?
#
loop_
_entity_poly.entity_id
_entity_poly.type
_entity_poly.pdbx_seq_one_letter_code
_entity_poly.pdbx_strand_id
1 'polypeptide(L)'
;MVEVLDLRKGAPDRLAARMLVVADTDRLATAQPELQQVLGSRMVRSVLVVAMGPDLRLPPALYGETRRVLWVGDPCGIVWGAETGEAASGPDASAEPVLLELLTQPELFDAVAGVLREIPFGTASPGWRIVAGRVDPATLAQVFREVAEVFAAPHQAGPIGSGPSAAVALPVLTGAAELPAAPGDALVPGGRMDTLYRRAAARIDEADRSLDALRYFSTAPDRAAVLAEVTAAGRALAEFRDAVVRLFQEIDPAEEDTADKLAEHGITYTVPPGMNDHEIVAELRAEVETALAERRSPGRLIARLLALADQSAPIGSAAFVLDPGQICPDVLLDVLHEPESFPERPLARWILWRRSLLRWRAALALGPARTALEGLRAKLGAVAVSEWRLGRARAHASDSARTLAGALDELAERVAGTLAHWNAQETGHLGAAPVLAEEVVVRLRDRAGRLREIITGDLLDAVARWLEPAWLSLEQGVYREVGDGLAGRVDETLRQYRHHLAHRGVQERPDFATGDTGRQDLIDAVWRQSQQVDRALRAPAGGPMLQLCGDRDLALLLHQAHAVRFAPRAVRGGNAPPGVVWTESGQYAGTLRLVPLRPGAVDDGV
;
A
#
# COMPACT_ATOMS: atom_id res chain seq x y z
N MET A 1 -26.87 -12.24 3.45
CA MET A 1 -26.74 -12.24 4.91
C MET A 1 -27.97 -12.90 5.52
N VAL A 2 -27.76 -13.82 6.46
CA VAL A 2 -28.79 -14.44 7.29
C VAL A 2 -28.70 -13.77 8.65
N GLU A 3 -29.82 -13.30 9.19
CA GLU A 3 -29.87 -12.74 10.54
C GLU A 3 -30.31 -13.83 11.52
N VAL A 4 -29.67 -13.89 12.69
CA VAL A 4 -29.95 -14.89 13.72
C VAL A 4 -30.78 -14.28 14.84
N LEU A 5 -31.97 -14.83 15.09
CA LEU A 5 -32.80 -14.51 16.24
C LEU A 5 -32.66 -15.65 17.26
N ASP A 6 -31.90 -15.40 18.32
CA ASP A 6 -31.78 -16.35 19.42
C ASP A 6 -32.81 -16.02 20.51
N LEU A 7 -33.92 -16.78 20.54
CA LEU A 7 -35.01 -16.59 21.50
C LEU A 7 -34.59 -16.87 22.95
N ARG A 8 -33.41 -17.46 23.17
CA ARG A 8 -32.83 -17.62 24.51
C ARG A 8 -32.26 -16.30 25.05
N LYS A 9 -31.95 -15.34 24.16
CA LYS A 9 -31.30 -14.06 24.48
C LYS A 9 -32.24 -12.86 24.44
N GLY A 10 -33.39 -12.96 23.77
CA GLY A 10 -34.43 -11.91 23.75
C GLY A 10 -34.98 -11.60 22.36
N ALA A 11 -35.69 -10.47 22.24
CA ALA A 11 -36.35 -10.02 21.01
C ALA A 11 -35.35 -9.69 19.87
N PRO A 12 -35.77 -9.73 18.58
CA PRO A 12 -34.87 -9.49 17.46
C PRO A 12 -34.39 -8.03 17.38
N ASP A 13 -33.07 -7.84 17.34
CA ASP A 13 -32.45 -6.52 17.12
C ASP A 13 -32.65 -6.01 15.68
N ARG A 14 -32.81 -6.92 14.71
CA ARG A 14 -32.97 -6.60 13.29
C ARG A 14 -33.71 -7.69 12.51
N LEU A 15 -34.47 -7.31 11.49
CA LEU A 15 -35.10 -8.23 10.53
C LEU A 15 -34.39 -8.16 9.17
N ALA A 16 -34.21 -9.32 8.53
CA ALA A 16 -33.66 -9.44 7.18
C ALA A 16 -34.45 -10.43 6.31
N ALA A 17 -34.07 -10.52 5.04
CA ALA A 17 -34.72 -11.41 4.08
C ALA A 17 -34.64 -12.90 4.45
N ARG A 18 -33.60 -13.32 5.18
CA ARG A 18 -33.41 -14.68 5.70
C ARG A 18 -33.25 -14.60 7.21
N MET A 19 -34.11 -15.31 7.93
CA MET A 19 -34.09 -15.34 9.40
C MET A 19 -33.81 -16.78 9.87
N LEU A 20 -32.78 -16.95 10.69
CA LEU A 20 -32.50 -18.18 11.42
C LEU A 20 -32.97 -17.98 12.87
N VAL A 21 -34.02 -18.67 13.28
CA VAL A 21 -34.55 -18.60 14.65
C VAL A 21 -33.99 -19.77 15.45
N VAL A 22 -33.35 -19.50 16.58
CA VAL A 22 -32.79 -20.52 17.48
C VAL A 22 -33.54 -20.46 18.80
N ALA A 23 -34.03 -21.60 19.26
CA ALA A 23 -34.77 -21.68 20.51
C ALA A 23 -34.63 -23.06 21.15
N ASP A 24 -34.67 -23.12 22.48
CA ASP A 24 -34.89 -24.39 23.17
C ASP A 24 -36.35 -24.85 22.93
N THR A 25 -36.61 -26.16 22.92
CA THR A 25 -37.94 -26.73 22.66
C THR A 25 -39.01 -26.16 23.58
N ASP A 26 -38.71 -25.99 24.88
CA ASP A 26 -39.61 -25.38 25.86
C ASP A 26 -39.93 -23.91 25.53
N ARG A 27 -38.94 -23.15 25.08
CA ARG A 27 -39.10 -21.74 24.71
C ARG A 27 -39.89 -21.62 23.41
N LEU A 28 -39.59 -22.47 22.44
CA LEU A 28 -40.25 -22.49 21.14
C LEU A 28 -41.76 -22.71 21.27
N ALA A 29 -42.19 -23.60 22.17
CA ALA A 29 -43.60 -23.87 22.42
C ALA A 29 -44.41 -22.61 22.81
N THR A 30 -43.75 -21.63 23.46
CA THR A 30 -44.37 -20.37 23.90
C THR A 30 -44.08 -19.17 22.99
N ALA A 31 -43.23 -19.33 21.97
CA ALA A 31 -42.72 -18.24 21.13
C ALA A 31 -43.67 -17.77 20.01
N GLN A 32 -44.98 -17.95 20.21
CA GLN A 32 -46.00 -17.57 19.24
C GLN A 32 -45.92 -16.09 18.81
N PRO A 33 -45.85 -15.10 19.72
CA PRO A 33 -45.88 -13.70 19.31
C PRO A 33 -44.61 -13.28 18.53
N GLU A 34 -43.44 -13.76 18.92
CA GLU A 34 -42.17 -13.48 18.24
C GLU A 34 -42.15 -14.10 16.84
N LEU A 35 -42.59 -15.35 16.71
CA LEU A 35 -42.67 -16.02 15.41
C LEU A 35 -43.69 -15.36 14.49
N GLN A 36 -44.86 -14.94 15.00
CA GLN A 36 -45.85 -14.20 14.21
C GLN A 36 -45.31 -12.87 13.70
N GLN A 37 -44.52 -12.16 14.52
CA GLN A 37 -43.88 -10.92 14.12
C GLN A 37 -42.90 -11.14 12.97
N VAL A 38 -42.06 -12.17 13.06
CA VAL A 38 -41.07 -12.50 12.02
C VAL A 38 -41.74 -12.99 10.74
N LEU A 39 -42.65 -13.95 10.84
CA LEU A 39 -43.35 -14.56 9.69
C LEU A 39 -44.32 -13.58 9.01
N GLY A 40 -44.90 -12.65 9.76
CA GLY A 40 -45.81 -11.63 9.23
C GLY A 40 -45.09 -10.44 8.56
N SER A 41 -43.77 -10.31 8.73
CA SER A 41 -43.00 -9.20 8.17
C SER A 41 -42.77 -9.36 6.67
N ARG A 42 -43.10 -8.33 5.88
CA ARG A 42 -42.84 -8.30 4.43
C ARG A 42 -41.34 -8.28 4.08
N MET A 43 -40.47 -7.94 5.03
CA MET A 43 -39.02 -7.95 4.82
C MET A 43 -38.46 -9.37 4.83
N VAL A 44 -39.11 -10.29 5.53
CA VAL A 44 -38.66 -11.67 5.72
C VAL A 44 -39.21 -12.54 4.59
N ARG A 45 -38.31 -13.18 3.83
CA ARG A 45 -38.68 -14.05 2.70
C ARG A 45 -38.63 -15.53 3.07
N SER A 46 -37.76 -15.89 4.02
CA SER A 46 -37.61 -17.27 4.46
C SER A 46 -37.18 -17.30 5.93
N VAL A 47 -37.80 -18.21 6.68
CA VAL A 47 -37.50 -18.50 8.07
C VAL A 47 -37.08 -19.95 8.19
N LEU A 48 -36.01 -20.21 8.93
CA LEU A 48 -35.60 -21.54 9.35
C LEU A 48 -35.54 -21.54 10.88
N VAL A 49 -36.18 -22.53 11.53
CA VAL A 49 -36.19 -22.65 12.98
C VAL A 49 -35.29 -23.81 13.39
N VAL A 50 -34.38 -23.59 14.33
CA VAL A 50 -33.57 -24.61 14.99
C VAL A 50 -34.08 -24.76 16.42
N ALA A 51 -34.70 -25.89 16.70
CA ALA A 51 -35.28 -26.23 17.99
C ALA A 51 -34.32 -27.17 18.74
N MET A 52 -33.80 -26.71 19.88
CA MET A 52 -32.77 -27.40 20.67
C MET A 52 -33.39 -28.08 21.90
N GLY A 53 -33.07 -29.35 22.13
CA GLY A 53 -33.50 -30.11 23.30
C GLY A 53 -34.58 -31.15 23.01
N PRO A 54 -34.96 -31.92 24.03
CA PRO A 54 -35.92 -33.01 23.91
C PRO A 54 -37.36 -32.49 23.73
N ASP A 55 -38.28 -33.40 23.39
CA ASP A 55 -39.74 -33.17 23.40
C ASP A 55 -40.19 -31.97 22.56
N LEU A 56 -39.98 -32.04 21.24
CA LEU A 56 -40.36 -30.97 20.31
C LEU A 56 -41.87 -30.69 20.33
N ARG A 57 -42.22 -29.47 20.74
CA ARG A 57 -43.58 -28.90 20.64
C ARG A 57 -43.55 -27.67 19.76
N LEU A 58 -44.42 -27.65 18.75
CA LEU A 58 -44.45 -26.53 17.80
C LEU A 58 -45.61 -25.58 18.13
N PRO A 59 -45.39 -24.26 18.12
CA PRO A 59 -46.47 -23.30 18.27
C PRO A 59 -47.29 -23.17 16.96
N PRO A 60 -48.56 -22.72 17.03
CA PRO A 60 -49.46 -22.62 15.88
C PRO A 60 -48.92 -21.80 14.69
N ALA A 61 -48.03 -20.82 14.95
CA ALA A 61 -47.36 -20.04 13.90
C ALA A 61 -46.55 -20.90 12.91
N LEU A 62 -46.15 -22.11 13.31
CA LEU A 62 -45.37 -23.04 12.50
C LEU A 62 -46.23 -24.17 11.92
N TYR A 63 -47.57 -24.04 11.91
CA TYR A 63 -48.45 -25.06 11.32
C TYR A 63 -48.63 -24.82 9.82
N GLY A 64 -48.66 -25.90 9.05
CA GLY A 64 -48.90 -25.86 7.60
C GLY A 64 -47.65 -25.67 6.73
N GLU A 65 -47.82 -25.10 5.54
CA GLU A 65 -46.82 -25.07 4.45
C GLU A 65 -45.58 -24.18 4.74
N THR A 66 -45.66 -23.34 5.76
CA THR A 66 -44.54 -22.47 6.19
C THR A 66 -43.57 -23.16 7.15
N ARG A 67 -43.89 -24.39 7.61
CA ARG A 67 -43.09 -25.13 8.57
C ARG A 67 -41.72 -25.51 7.99
N ARG A 68 -40.65 -25.03 8.63
CA ARG A 68 -39.24 -25.34 8.31
C ARG A 68 -38.45 -25.43 9.60
N VAL A 69 -38.51 -26.59 10.23
CA VAL A 69 -37.93 -26.82 11.56
C VAL A 69 -36.85 -27.88 11.49
N LEU A 70 -35.67 -27.52 12.01
CA LEU A 70 -34.61 -28.45 12.35
C LEU A 70 -34.68 -28.75 13.84
N TRP A 71 -34.93 -30.01 14.18
CA TRP A 71 -34.99 -30.45 15.56
C TRP A 71 -33.70 -31.13 15.99
N VAL A 72 -33.03 -30.54 16.96
CA VAL A 72 -31.80 -31.02 17.58
C VAL A 72 -32.14 -31.56 18.96
N GLY A 73 -32.44 -32.86 19.04
CA GLY A 73 -32.82 -33.50 20.31
C GLY A 73 -31.67 -33.51 21.33
N ASP A 74 -30.46 -33.74 20.84
CA ASP A 74 -29.22 -33.67 21.60
C ASP A 74 -28.13 -33.05 20.71
N PRO A 75 -27.52 -31.92 21.11
CA PRO A 75 -26.48 -31.27 20.33
C PRO A 75 -25.16 -32.05 20.31
N CYS A 76 -24.91 -33.00 21.21
CA CYS A 76 -23.74 -33.89 21.12
C CYS A 76 -23.96 -34.97 20.06
N GLY A 77 -25.22 -35.40 19.89
CA GLY A 77 -25.65 -36.32 18.86
C GLY A 77 -25.06 -37.72 18.96
N ILE A 78 -25.36 -38.54 17.95
CA ILE A 78 -24.91 -39.94 17.86
C ILE A 78 -24.46 -40.27 16.44
N VAL A 79 -23.47 -41.16 16.29
CA VAL A 79 -23.08 -41.63 14.95
C VAL A 79 -24.08 -42.68 14.51
N TRP A 80 -24.90 -42.38 13.51
CA TRP A 80 -26.00 -43.24 13.07
C TRP A 80 -26.00 -43.47 11.56
N GLY A 81 -26.10 -44.74 11.16
CA GLY A 81 -26.39 -45.18 9.80
C GLY A 81 -27.89 -45.33 9.58
N ALA A 82 -28.52 -44.37 8.89
CA ALA A 82 -29.97 -44.40 8.64
C ALA A 82 -30.45 -45.62 7.86
N GLU A 83 -29.61 -46.19 6.99
CA GLU A 83 -29.91 -47.41 6.23
C GLU A 83 -29.64 -48.70 7.04
N THR A 84 -28.57 -48.73 7.85
CA THR A 84 -28.14 -49.94 8.58
C THR A 84 -28.78 -50.05 9.96
N GLY A 85 -29.25 -48.94 10.54
CA GLY A 85 -29.74 -48.85 11.91
C GLY A 85 -28.65 -48.85 12.99
N GLU A 86 -27.38 -48.97 12.60
CA GLU A 86 -26.25 -48.98 13.54
C GLU A 86 -26.05 -47.60 14.18
N ALA A 87 -25.93 -47.57 15.51
CA ALA A 87 -25.72 -46.35 16.29
C ALA A 87 -24.52 -46.52 17.23
N ALA A 88 -23.73 -45.46 17.38
CA ALA A 88 -22.65 -45.33 18.34
C ALA A 88 -22.66 -43.94 18.97
N SER A 89 -22.08 -43.80 20.17
CA SER A 89 -22.00 -42.51 20.86
C SER A 89 -21.31 -41.45 19.99
N GLY A 90 -21.88 -40.25 19.99
CA GLY A 90 -21.27 -39.08 19.36
C GLY A 90 -20.11 -38.50 20.19
N PRO A 91 -19.53 -37.37 19.76
CA PRO A 91 -18.53 -36.66 20.52
C PRO A 91 -19.13 -36.06 21.82
N ASP A 92 -18.30 -35.90 22.85
CA ASP A 92 -18.70 -35.24 24.11
C ASP A 92 -18.93 -33.72 23.95
N ALA A 93 -18.50 -33.14 22.82
CA ALA A 93 -18.61 -31.73 22.53
C ALA A 93 -19.89 -31.41 21.75
N SER A 94 -20.61 -30.36 22.18
CA SER A 94 -21.78 -29.85 21.49
C SER A 94 -21.46 -29.41 20.06
N ALA A 95 -22.26 -29.88 19.10
CA ALA A 95 -22.20 -29.50 17.71
C ALA A 95 -23.01 -28.23 17.38
N GLU A 96 -23.77 -27.68 18.32
CA GLU A 96 -24.62 -26.49 18.08
C GLU A 96 -23.89 -25.33 17.37
N PRO A 97 -22.69 -24.88 17.80
CA PRO A 97 -22.03 -23.71 17.19
C PRO A 97 -21.74 -23.93 15.70
N VAL A 98 -21.36 -25.16 15.34
CA VAL A 98 -21.05 -25.54 13.97
C VAL A 98 -22.33 -25.56 13.12
N LEU A 99 -23.44 -26.05 13.67
CA LEU A 99 -24.72 -26.04 12.96
C LEU A 99 -25.16 -24.62 12.64
N LEU A 100 -25.13 -23.75 13.64
CA LEU A 100 -25.55 -22.36 13.48
C LEU A 100 -24.68 -21.63 12.47
N GLU A 101 -23.37 -21.86 12.49
CA GLU A 101 -22.46 -21.25 11.54
C GLU A 101 -22.69 -21.71 10.09
N LEU A 102 -22.93 -23.01 9.90
CA LEU A 102 -23.31 -23.58 8.60
C LEU A 102 -24.61 -22.95 8.09
N LEU A 103 -25.63 -22.85 8.93
CA LEU A 103 -26.94 -22.30 8.55
C LEU A 103 -26.97 -20.78 8.42
N THR A 104 -25.93 -20.08 8.89
CA THR A 104 -25.77 -18.64 8.66
C THR A 104 -25.26 -18.36 7.23
N GLN A 105 -24.72 -19.37 6.53
CA GLN A 105 -24.36 -19.27 5.11
C GLN A 105 -25.63 -19.19 4.25
N PRO A 106 -25.85 -18.11 3.47
CA PRO A 106 -27.09 -17.92 2.72
C PRO A 106 -27.40 -19.06 1.75
N GLU A 107 -26.38 -19.61 1.08
CA GLU A 107 -26.56 -20.68 0.09
C GLU A 107 -27.00 -21.99 0.76
N LEU A 108 -26.42 -22.30 1.92
CA LEU A 108 -26.76 -23.50 2.67
C LEU A 108 -28.11 -23.35 3.36
N PHE A 109 -28.42 -22.17 3.92
CA PHE A 109 -29.74 -21.83 4.43
C PHE A 109 -30.83 -22.05 3.38
N ASP A 110 -30.65 -21.50 2.18
CA ASP A 110 -31.64 -21.60 1.11
C ASP A 110 -31.80 -23.06 0.63
N ALA A 111 -30.69 -23.81 0.54
CA ALA A 111 -30.72 -25.23 0.18
C ALA A 111 -31.46 -26.09 1.23
N VAL A 112 -31.18 -25.88 2.52
CA VAL A 112 -31.84 -26.58 3.63
C VAL A 112 -33.32 -26.22 3.70
N ALA A 113 -33.66 -24.93 3.60
CA ALA A 113 -35.04 -24.47 3.56
C ALA A 113 -35.81 -25.01 2.34
N GLY A 114 -35.10 -25.23 1.22
CA GLY A 114 -35.62 -25.91 0.04
C GLY A 114 -35.96 -27.37 0.30
N VAL A 115 -35.01 -28.13 0.88
CA VAL A 115 -35.24 -29.55 1.20
C VAL A 115 -36.36 -29.73 2.23
N LEU A 116 -36.42 -28.91 3.28
CA LEU A 116 -37.48 -28.99 4.28
C LEU A 116 -38.88 -28.75 3.68
N ARG A 117 -38.99 -27.96 2.61
CA ARG A 117 -40.27 -27.74 1.93
C ARG A 117 -40.81 -29.02 1.28
N GLU A 118 -39.91 -29.89 0.83
CA GLU A 118 -40.26 -31.17 0.21
C GLU A 118 -40.51 -32.27 1.25
N ILE A 119 -40.08 -32.06 2.50
CA ILE A 119 -40.28 -33.02 3.59
C ILE A 119 -41.71 -32.88 4.14
N PRO A 120 -42.47 -33.98 4.25
CA PRO A 120 -43.78 -33.97 4.89
C PRO A 120 -43.71 -33.35 6.28
N PHE A 121 -44.60 -32.40 6.57
CA PHE A 121 -44.62 -31.65 7.83
C PHE A 121 -43.34 -30.85 8.12
N GLY A 122 -42.49 -30.57 7.12
CA GLY A 122 -41.44 -29.55 7.18
C GLY A 122 -40.47 -29.63 8.37
N THR A 123 -40.33 -30.80 9.00
CA THR A 123 -39.57 -30.98 10.25
C THR A 123 -38.62 -32.16 10.08
N ALA A 124 -37.34 -31.92 10.35
CA ALA A 124 -36.31 -32.95 10.27
C ALA A 124 -35.28 -32.81 11.39
N SER A 125 -34.68 -33.92 11.79
CA SER A 125 -33.47 -33.89 12.61
C SER A 125 -32.24 -33.73 11.70
N PRO A 126 -31.38 -32.74 11.94
CA PRO A 126 -30.15 -32.57 11.18
C PRO A 126 -29.08 -33.55 11.67
N GLY A 127 -28.32 -34.08 10.73
CA GLY A 127 -27.07 -34.79 10.95
C GLY A 127 -26.03 -34.35 9.95
N TRP A 128 -24.77 -34.70 10.13
CA TRP A 128 -23.74 -34.34 9.18
C TRP A 128 -22.53 -35.25 9.16
N ARG A 129 -21.77 -35.07 8.09
CA ARG A 129 -20.38 -35.46 7.97
C ARG A 129 -19.63 -34.32 7.30
N ILE A 130 -18.82 -33.60 8.07
CA ILE A 130 -18.12 -32.40 7.61
C ILE A 130 -16.63 -32.48 7.92
N VAL A 131 -15.87 -31.71 7.16
CA VAL A 131 -14.46 -31.43 7.40
C VAL A 131 -14.30 -29.93 7.58
N ALA A 132 -13.61 -29.54 8.64
CA ALA A 132 -13.28 -28.15 8.92
C ALA A 132 -11.93 -27.79 8.28
N GLY A 133 -11.90 -26.75 7.46
CA GLY A 133 -10.71 -26.10 6.91
C GLY A 133 -10.29 -24.86 7.66
N ARG A 134 -10.50 -24.86 8.98
CA ARG A 134 -10.09 -23.76 9.85
C ARG A 134 -8.59 -23.83 10.11
N VAL A 135 -7.93 -22.67 10.07
CA VAL A 135 -6.56 -22.55 10.55
C VAL A 135 -6.61 -22.63 12.07
N ASP A 136 -5.77 -23.50 12.62
CA ASP A 136 -5.59 -23.63 14.06
C ASP A 136 -5.16 -22.27 14.68
N PRO A 137 -5.76 -21.85 15.82
CA PRO A 137 -5.44 -20.56 16.45
C PRO A 137 -3.94 -20.35 16.71
N ALA A 138 -3.22 -21.39 17.14
CA ALA A 138 -1.77 -21.28 17.38
C ALA A 138 -0.99 -21.02 16.08
N THR A 139 -1.37 -21.71 15.00
CA THR A 139 -0.82 -21.50 13.66
C THR A 139 -1.11 -20.09 13.17
N LEU A 140 -2.35 -19.60 13.35
CA LEU A 140 -2.73 -18.26 12.92
C LEU A 140 -2.01 -17.17 13.73
N ALA A 141 -1.86 -17.37 15.05
CA ALA A 141 -1.10 -16.49 15.94
C ALA A 141 0.37 -16.40 15.51
N GLN A 142 1.00 -17.55 15.22
CA GLN A 142 2.35 -17.61 14.67
C GLN A 142 2.45 -16.82 13.35
N VAL A 143 1.53 -17.03 12.42
CA VAL A 143 1.54 -16.31 11.13
C VAL A 143 1.37 -14.81 11.34
N PHE A 144 0.46 -14.36 12.20
CA PHE A 144 0.30 -12.93 12.50
C PHE A 144 1.57 -12.31 13.07
N ARG A 145 2.27 -13.02 13.97
CA ARG A 145 3.56 -12.57 14.49
C ARG A 145 4.60 -12.44 13.37
N GLU A 146 4.75 -13.46 12.53
CA GLU A 146 5.73 -13.44 11.43
C GLU A 146 5.43 -12.35 10.40
N VAL A 147 4.15 -12.10 10.08
CA VAL A 147 3.76 -11.01 9.19
C VAL A 147 3.99 -9.66 9.86
N ALA A 148 3.68 -9.51 11.15
CA ALA A 148 3.99 -8.28 11.89
C ALA A 148 5.50 -7.97 11.87
N GLU A 149 6.36 -8.98 12.01
CA GLU A 149 7.82 -8.84 11.90
C GLU A 149 8.26 -8.36 10.50
N VAL A 150 7.58 -8.76 9.42
CA VAL A 150 7.86 -8.28 8.05
C VAL A 150 7.53 -6.79 7.90
N PHE A 151 6.42 -6.33 8.48
CA PHE A 151 6.01 -4.92 8.45
C PHE A 151 6.82 -4.06 9.43
N ALA A 152 7.24 -4.60 10.57
CA ALA A 152 8.07 -3.92 11.55
C ALA A 152 9.58 -4.02 11.27
N ALA A 153 9.98 -4.69 10.18
CA ALA A 153 11.38 -4.90 9.87
C ALA A 153 12.11 -3.55 9.70
N PRO A 154 13.31 -3.38 10.30
CA PRO A 154 14.05 -2.13 10.21
C PRO A 154 14.37 -1.79 8.75
N HIS A 155 14.47 -0.49 8.45
CA HIS A 155 14.78 0.02 7.12
C HIS A 155 16.19 -0.43 6.71
N GLN A 156 16.29 -1.50 5.92
CA GLN A 156 17.56 -2.01 5.41
C GLN A 156 17.74 -1.63 3.94
N ALA A 157 18.86 -0.97 3.66
CA ALA A 157 19.31 -0.74 2.28
C ALA A 157 19.77 -2.08 1.68
N GLY A 158 18.94 -2.66 0.82
CA GLY A 158 19.33 -3.79 -0.02
C GLY A 158 19.96 -3.31 -1.35
N PRO A 159 20.57 -4.22 -2.14
CA PRO A 159 21.05 -3.87 -3.48
C PRO A 159 19.93 -3.23 -4.29
N ILE A 160 20.27 -2.14 -4.98
CA ILE A 160 19.35 -1.36 -5.80
C ILE A 160 18.91 -2.26 -6.95
N GLY A 161 17.68 -2.75 -6.91
CA GLY A 161 17.08 -3.38 -8.08
C GLY A 161 16.96 -2.31 -9.16
N SER A 162 17.23 -2.68 -10.42
CA SER A 162 17.02 -1.76 -11.55
C SER A 162 15.59 -1.23 -11.48
N GLY A 163 15.43 0.09 -11.42
CA GLY A 163 14.12 0.74 -11.48
C GLY A 163 13.39 0.39 -12.78
N PRO A 164 12.13 0.81 -12.93
CA PRO A 164 11.39 0.57 -14.16
C PRO A 164 12.18 1.06 -15.38
N SER A 165 12.34 0.18 -16.37
CA SER A 165 13.21 0.41 -17.55
C SER A 165 12.81 1.62 -18.42
N ALA A 166 11.65 2.25 -18.13
CA ALA A 166 11.10 3.39 -18.85
C ALA A 166 11.20 4.73 -18.07
N ALA A 167 11.80 4.74 -16.87
CA ALA A 167 11.97 5.96 -16.08
C ALA A 167 12.89 6.97 -16.77
N VAL A 168 12.49 8.24 -16.79
CA VAL A 168 13.19 9.37 -17.39
C VAL A 168 13.50 10.44 -16.34
N ALA A 169 12.55 10.79 -15.48
CA ALA A 169 12.67 11.85 -14.50
C ALA A 169 13.59 11.47 -13.33
N LEU A 170 13.28 10.39 -12.62
CA LEU A 170 13.99 9.98 -11.40
C LEU A 170 15.49 9.70 -11.63
N PRO A 171 15.91 9.02 -12.72
CA PRO A 171 17.33 8.81 -12.99
C PRO A 171 18.10 10.13 -13.22
N VAL A 172 17.49 11.13 -13.86
CA VAL A 172 18.13 12.44 -14.07
C VAL A 172 18.19 13.23 -12.77
N LEU A 173 17.12 13.23 -11.98
CA LEU A 173 17.04 13.98 -10.73
C LEU A 173 18.01 13.45 -9.67
N THR A 174 18.26 12.15 -9.65
CA THR A 174 19.24 11.48 -8.77
C THR A 174 20.67 11.49 -9.31
N GLY A 175 20.90 12.01 -10.52
CA GLY A 175 22.21 12.04 -11.16
C GLY A 175 22.69 10.69 -11.72
N ALA A 176 21.82 9.68 -11.80
CA ALA A 176 22.11 8.38 -12.42
C ALA A 176 22.09 8.42 -13.95
N ALA A 177 21.46 9.44 -14.55
CA ALA A 177 21.45 9.69 -15.99
C ALA A 177 21.90 11.13 -16.29
N GLU A 178 22.59 11.30 -17.42
CA GLU A 178 22.99 12.63 -17.88
C GLU A 178 21.80 13.44 -18.38
N LEU A 179 21.82 14.74 -18.08
CA LEU A 179 20.89 15.71 -18.66
C LEU A 179 21.05 15.75 -20.18
N PRO A 180 19.95 15.79 -20.95
CA PRO A 180 20.02 16.12 -22.37
C PRO A 180 20.75 17.46 -22.56
N ALA A 181 21.66 17.53 -23.53
CA ALA A 181 22.48 18.71 -23.77
C ALA A 181 21.60 19.98 -23.84
N ALA A 182 21.92 20.98 -23.01
CA ALA A 182 21.12 22.19 -22.92
C ALA A 182 21.25 23.00 -24.22
N PRO A 183 20.14 23.49 -24.81
CA PRO A 183 20.18 24.36 -25.96
C PRO A 183 20.48 25.80 -25.50
N GLY A 184 21.76 26.15 -25.37
CA GLY A 184 22.19 27.57 -25.34
C GLY A 184 22.82 28.08 -24.04
N ASP A 185 23.19 29.35 -24.08
CA ASP A 185 23.76 30.12 -22.97
C ASP A 185 22.66 30.50 -21.96
N ALA A 186 22.97 30.43 -20.66
CA ALA A 186 22.02 30.77 -19.59
C ALA A 186 21.70 32.27 -19.55
N LEU A 187 22.58 33.12 -20.11
CA LEU A 187 22.41 34.56 -20.15
C LEU A 187 21.55 34.99 -21.35
N VAL A 188 20.47 35.74 -21.07
CA VAL A 188 19.62 36.35 -22.09
C VAL A 188 20.34 37.55 -22.72
N PRO A 189 20.50 37.60 -24.06
CA PRO A 189 21.09 38.76 -24.73
C PRO A 189 20.36 40.06 -24.40
N GLY A 190 21.09 41.07 -23.91
CA GLY A 190 20.54 42.35 -23.47
C GLY A 190 19.94 42.34 -22.06
N GLY A 191 19.93 41.19 -21.37
CA GLY A 191 19.54 41.07 -19.97
C GLY A 191 20.51 41.75 -19.01
N ARG A 192 20.13 41.88 -17.73
CA ARG A 192 20.95 42.57 -16.71
C ARG A 192 22.33 41.92 -16.53
N MET A 193 22.37 40.59 -16.36
CA MET A 193 23.64 39.87 -16.17
C MET A 193 24.50 39.85 -17.43
N ASP A 194 23.90 39.69 -18.62
CA ASP A 194 24.61 39.82 -19.90
C ASP A 194 25.18 41.23 -20.10
N THR A 195 24.45 42.28 -19.70
CA THR A 195 24.92 43.67 -19.76
C THR A 195 26.12 43.91 -18.84
N LEU A 196 26.09 43.39 -17.61
CA LEU A 196 27.23 43.47 -16.68
C LEU A 196 28.45 42.72 -17.22
N TYR A 197 28.24 41.50 -17.74
CA TYR A 197 29.29 40.70 -18.37
C TYR A 197 29.91 41.43 -19.58
N ARG A 198 29.08 41.91 -20.52
CA ARG A 198 29.56 42.63 -21.71
C ARG A 198 30.26 43.93 -21.35
N ARG A 199 29.79 44.66 -20.32
CA ARG A 199 30.44 45.87 -19.81
C ARG A 199 31.82 45.55 -19.25
N ALA A 200 31.95 44.51 -18.43
CA ALA A 200 33.25 44.06 -17.91
C ALA A 200 34.19 43.63 -19.04
N ALA A 201 33.72 42.81 -19.97
CA ALA A 201 34.48 42.37 -21.14
C ALA A 201 34.96 43.55 -21.98
N ALA A 202 34.07 44.49 -22.33
CA ALA A 202 34.41 45.67 -23.12
C ALA A 202 35.43 46.57 -22.42
N ARG A 203 35.34 46.72 -21.09
CA ARG A 203 36.32 47.50 -20.31
C ARG A 203 37.69 46.84 -20.25
N ILE A 204 37.74 45.51 -20.09
CA ILE A 204 39.00 44.76 -20.16
C ILE A 204 39.62 44.90 -21.57
N ASP A 205 38.81 44.74 -22.62
CA ASP A 205 39.27 44.82 -24.00
C ASP A 205 39.68 46.25 -24.40
N GLU A 206 39.04 47.29 -23.83
CA GLU A 206 39.45 48.70 -24.01
C GLU A 206 40.75 49.02 -23.26
N ALA A 207 40.91 48.52 -22.03
CA ALA A 207 42.16 48.65 -21.29
C ALA A 207 43.32 47.96 -22.00
N ASP A 208 43.09 46.77 -22.57
CA ASP A 208 44.10 46.02 -23.34
C ASP A 208 44.46 46.74 -24.65
N ARG A 209 43.48 47.27 -25.38
CA ARG A 209 43.72 48.09 -26.58
C ARG A 209 44.45 49.39 -26.28
N SER A 210 44.08 50.08 -25.19
CA SER A 210 44.75 51.30 -24.73
C SER A 210 46.20 51.03 -24.34
N LEU A 211 46.47 49.87 -23.72
CA LEU A 211 47.81 49.38 -23.43
C LEU A 211 48.62 49.09 -24.72
N ASP A 212 48.01 48.47 -25.72
CA ASP A 212 48.65 48.18 -27.02
C ASP A 212 48.90 49.43 -27.88
N ALA A 213 48.09 50.48 -27.68
CA ALA A 213 48.26 51.77 -28.33
C ALA A 213 49.46 52.57 -27.79
N LEU A 214 49.95 52.26 -26.59
CA LEU A 214 51.10 52.94 -26.01
C LEU A 214 52.36 52.75 -26.86
N ARG A 215 53.03 53.86 -27.13
CA ARG A 215 54.30 53.93 -27.86
C ARG A 215 55.42 54.37 -26.91
N TYR A 216 56.66 54.16 -27.33
CA TYR A 216 57.86 54.52 -26.55
C TYR A 216 57.85 55.97 -26.05
N PHE A 217 57.26 56.90 -26.83
CA PHE A 217 57.16 58.32 -26.52
C PHE A 217 55.81 58.77 -25.95
N SER A 218 54.93 57.84 -25.56
CA SER A 218 53.64 58.18 -24.95
C SER A 218 53.86 59.02 -23.68
N THR A 219 53.07 60.10 -23.58
CA THR A 219 53.18 61.13 -22.56
C THR A 219 52.66 60.64 -21.20
N ALA A 220 52.96 61.37 -20.12
CA ALA A 220 52.41 61.04 -18.80
C ALA A 220 50.86 61.03 -18.78
N PRO A 221 50.15 61.97 -19.44
CA PRO A 221 48.70 61.88 -19.63
C PRO A 221 48.23 60.60 -20.31
N ASP A 222 48.91 60.16 -21.38
CA ASP A 222 48.52 58.93 -22.10
C ASP A 222 48.64 57.69 -21.20
N ARG A 223 49.68 57.64 -20.36
CA ARG A 223 49.89 56.54 -19.40
C ARG A 223 48.86 56.57 -18.26
N ALA A 224 48.51 57.77 -17.78
CA ALA A 224 47.47 57.94 -16.77
C ALA A 224 46.08 57.52 -17.30
N ALA A 225 45.81 57.77 -18.59
CA ALA A 225 44.58 57.31 -19.23
C ALA A 225 44.47 55.78 -19.27
N VAL A 226 45.57 55.06 -19.55
CA VAL A 226 45.58 53.59 -19.50
C VAL A 226 45.30 53.07 -18.08
N LEU A 227 45.94 53.66 -17.05
CA LEU A 227 45.68 53.27 -15.66
C LEU A 227 44.20 53.51 -15.28
N ALA A 228 43.59 54.61 -15.74
CA ALA A 228 42.18 54.88 -15.51
C ALA A 228 41.26 53.83 -16.16
N GLU A 229 41.58 53.35 -17.37
CA GLU A 229 40.83 52.27 -18.02
C GLU A 229 41.02 50.93 -17.31
N VAL A 230 42.21 50.62 -16.78
CA VAL A 230 42.44 49.43 -15.95
C VAL A 230 41.60 49.47 -14.67
N THR A 231 41.57 50.61 -13.97
CA THR A 231 40.70 50.79 -12.79
C THR A 231 39.23 50.66 -13.14
N ALA A 232 38.81 51.18 -14.30
CA ALA A 232 37.43 51.02 -14.78
C ALA A 232 37.09 49.55 -15.09
N ALA A 233 38.03 48.77 -15.63
CA ALA A 233 37.89 47.33 -15.84
C ALA A 233 37.79 46.56 -14.52
N GLY A 234 38.63 46.89 -13.53
CA GLY A 234 38.56 46.32 -12.18
C GLY A 234 37.22 46.52 -11.50
N ARG A 235 36.67 47.75 -11.55
CA ARG A 235 35.33 48.04 -11.01
C ARG A 235 34.22 47.27 -11.73
N ALA A 236 34.27 47.21 -13.07
CA ALA A 236 33.26 46.48 -13.83
C ALA A 236 33.29 44.97 -13.56
N LEU A 237 34.50 44.39 -13.37
CA LEU A 237 34.66 42.98 -12.98
C LEU A 237 34.14 42.73 -11.56
N ALA A 238 34.45 43.62 -10.61
CA ALA A 238 33.93 43.54 -9.25
C ALA A 238 32.39 43.62 -9.22
N GLU A 239 31.80 44.56 -9.97
CA GLU A 239 30.33 44.70 -10.12
C GLU A 239 29.69 43.39 -10.63
N PHE A 240 30.31 42.70 -11.59
CA PHE A 240 29.82 41.42 -12.11
C PHE A 240 29.97 40.29 -11.08
N ARG A 241 31.14 40.18 -10.44
CA ARG A 241 31.40 39.18 -9.38
C ARG A 241 30.38 39.30 -8.25
N ASP A 242 30.15 40.51 -7.75
CA ASP A 242 29.25 40.77 -6.63
C ASP A 242 27.78 40.55 -7.03
N ALA A 243 27.43 40.73 -8.30
CA ALA A 243 26.12 40.35 -8.81
C ALA A 243 25.93 38.82 -8.84
N VAL A 244 26.95 38.06 -9.23
CA VAL A 244 26.91 36.57 -9.17
C VAL A 244 26.79 36.08 -7.74
N VAL A 245 27.56 36.65 -6.80
CA VAL A 245 27.48 36.30 -5.37
C VAL A 245 26.08 36.56 -4.81
N ARG A 246 25.49 37.73 -5.09
CA ARG A 246 24.12 38.05 -4.66
C ARG A 246 23.10 37.07 -5.20
N LEU A 247 23.17 36.74 -6.49
CA LEU A 247 22.30 35.72 -7.08
C LEU A 247 22.41 34.36 -6.37
N PHE A 248 23.63 33.93 -6.02
CA PHE A 248 23.82 32.68 -5.30
C PHE A 248 23.28 32.71 -3.87
N GLN A 249 23.19 33.89 -3.24
CA GLN A 249 22.65 34.06 -1.89
C GLN A 249 21.13 34.23 -1.86
N GLU A 250 20.57 34.95 -2.84
CA GLU A 250 19.16 35.37 -2.86
C GLU A 250 18.23 34.35 -3.50
N ILE A 251 18.73 33.54 -4.44
CA ILE A 251 17.91 32.56 -5.16
C ILE A 251 17.96 31.22 -4.44
N ASP A 252 16.80 30.74 -3.99
CA ASP A 252 16.59 29.36 -3.56
C ASP A 252 15.94 28.56 -4.70
N PRO A 253 16.60 27.52 -5.26
CA PRO A 253 16.07 26.72 -6.36
C PRO A 253 14.73 26.02 -6.07
N ALA A 254 14.32 25.90 -4.81
CA ALA A 254 13.06 25.27 -4.43
C ALA A 254 11.84 26.21 -4.48
N GLU A 255 12.04 27.52 -4.59
CA GLU A 255 10.94 28.49 -4.59
C GLU A 255 10.17 28.52 -5.92
N GLU A 256 8.86 28.70 -5.86
CA GLU A 256 7.96 28.71 -7.03
C GLU A 256 8.23 29.89 -7.98
N ASP A 257 8.66 31.04 -7.45
CA ASP A 257 8.95 32.26 -8.21
C ASP A 257 10.41 32.35 -8.68
N THR A 258 11.20 31.28 -8.51
CA THR A 258 12.62 31.22 -8.92
C THR A 258 12.82 31.60 -10.38
N ALA A 259 11.96 31.11 -11.28
CA ALA A 259 12.05 31.39 -12.71
C ALA A 259 11.82 32.89 -13.01
N ASP A 260 10.86 33.51 -12.32
CA ASP A 260 10.56 34.94 -12.47
C ASP A 260 11.70 35.80 -11.93
N LYS A 261 12.21 35.47 -10.73
CA LYS A 261 13.39 36.12 -10.13
C LYS A 261 14.60 36.01 -11.05
N LEU A 262 14.89 34.85 -11.62
CA LEU A 262 16.02 34.66 -12.54
C LEU A 262 15.80 35.41 -13.86
N ALA A 263 14.57 35.47 -14.37
CA ALA A 263 14.22 36.25 -15.56
C ALA A 263 14.43 37.76 -15.37
N GLU A 264 14.14 38.32 -14.18
CA GLU A 264 14.44 39.72 -13.82
C GLU A 264 15.94 40.05 -13.91
N HIS A 265 16.80 39.06 -13.64
CA HIS A 265 18.25 39.17 -13.79
C HIS A 265 18.75 38.86 -15.22
N GLY A 266 17.86 38.50 -16.14
CA GLY A 266 18.20 38.14 -17.51
C GLY A 266 18.84 36.76 -17.62
N ILE A 267 18.43 35.81 -16.78
CA ILE A 267 18.84 34.40 -16.81
C ILE A 267 17.63 33.57 -17.25
N THR A 268 17.82 32.67 -18.20
CA THR A 268 16.75 31.79 -18.68
C THR A 268 17.24 30.35 -18.80
N TYR A 269 16.33 29.41 -18.55
CA TYR A 269 16.56 27.99 -18.72
C TYR A 269 15.25 27.32 -19.10
N THR A 270 15.34 26.24 -19.87
CA THR A 270 14.19 25.42 -20.23
C THR A 270 14.22 24.13 -19.43
N VAL A 271 13.18 23.90 -18.62
CA VAL A 271 12.99 22.63 -17.92
C VAL A 271 12.88 21.53 -18.98
N PRO A 272 13.63 20.41 -18.88
CA PRO A 272 13.49 19.30 -19.82
C PRO A 272 12.04 18.77 -19.84
N PRO A 273 11.52 18.32 -21.00
CA PRO A 273 10.28 17.55 -21.00
C PRO A 273 10.46 16.28 -20.15
N GLY A 274 9.41 15.82 -19.47
CA GLY A 274 9.53 14.69 -18.54
C GLY A 274 9.77 15.10 -17.08
N MET A 275 9.88 16.39 -16.76
CA MET A 275 10.26 16.90 -15.43
C MET A 275 9.16 17.69 -14.72
N ASN A 276 7.90 17.52 -15.12
CA ASN A 276 6.79 18.11 -14.37
C ASN A 276 6.39 17.25 -13.17
N ASP A 277 5.71 17.87 -12.20
CA ASP A 277 5.32 17.23 -10.93
C ASP A 277 4.51 15.93 -11.16
N HIS A 278 3.60 15.91 -12.14
CA HIS A 278 2.82 14.72 -12.49
C HIS A 278 3.68 13.57 -13.05
N GLU A 279 4.64 13.85 -13.93
CA GLU A 279 5.57 12.83 -14.47
C GLU A 279 6.46 12.24 -13.37
N ILE A 280 6.95 13.08 -12.46
CA ILE A 280 7.75 12.66 -11.31
C ILE A 280 6.94 11.73 -10.39
N VAL A 281 5.71 12.13 -10.04
CA VAL A 281 4.83 11.33 -9.19
C VAL A 281 4.41 10.04 -9.89
N ALA A 282 4.16 10.05 -11.20
CA ALA A 282 3.84 8.84 -11.96
C ALA A 282 5.00 7.82 -11.92
N GLU A 283 6.25 8.26 -12.03
CA GLU A 283 7.42 7.38 -11.89
C GLU A 283 7.58 6.83 -10.47
N LEU A 284 7.38 7.67 -9.43
CA LEU A 284 7.40 7.24 -8.03
C LEU A 284 6.30 6.19 -7.77
N ARG A 285 5.09 6.45 -8.27
CA ARG A 285 3.94 5.54 -8.19
C ARG A 285 4.27 4.20 -8.84
N ALA A 286 4.81 4.20 -10.06
CA ALA A 286 5.20 2.97 -10.76
C ALA A 286 6.28 2.18 -9.99
N GLU A 287 7.28 2.85 -9.40
CA GLU A 287 8.31 2.20 -8.58
C GLU A 287 7.70 1.53 -7.32
N VAL A 288 6.78 2.22 -6.64
CA VAL A 288 6.08 1.73 -5.44
C VAL A 288 5.13 0.58 -5.76
N GLU A 289 4.28 0.72 -6.76
CA GLU A 289 3.34 -0.32 -7.20
C GLU A 289 4.10 -1.58 -7.65
N THR A 290 5.20 -1.42 -8.40
CA THR A 290 6.05 -2.54 -8.80
C THR A 290 6.67 -3.24 -7.57
N ALA A 291 7.21 -2.47 -6.62
CA ALA A 291 7.80 -3.03 -5.40
C ALA A 291 6.78 -3.82 -4.56
N LEU A 292 5.55 -3.31 -4.44
CA LEU A 292 4.46 -3.97 -3.71
C LEU A 292 3.96 -5.23 -4.44
N ALA A 293 3.86 -5.17 -5.78
CA ALA A 293 3.50 -6.32 -6.62
C ALA A 293 4.55 -7.45 -6.54
N GLU A 294 5.84 -7.09 -6.49
CA GLU A 294 6.96 -8.01 -6.27
C GLU A 294 7.09 -8.52 -4.83
N ARG A 295 6.17 -8.14 -3.94
CA ARG A 295 6.15 -8.54 -2.52
C ARG A 295 7.41 -8.13 -1.75
N ARG A 296 8.01 -6.98 -2.10
CA ARG A 296 9.13 -6.40 -1.33
C ARG A 296 8.62 -5.91 0.03
N SER A 297 9.46 -5.99 1.05
CA SER A 297 9.09 -5.53 2.39
C SER A 297 8.90 -3.99 2.42
N PRO A 298 7.93 -3.48 3.20
CA PRO A 298 7.71 -2.04 3.36
C PRO A 298 8.98 -1.32 3.83
N GLY A 299 9.72 -1.88 4.79
CA GLY A 299 10.95 -1.28 5.29
C GLY A 299 12.03 -1.09 4.22
N ARG A 300 12.11 -1.98 3.21
CA ARG A 300 13.04 -1.82 2.07
C ARG A 300 12.56 -0.73 1.11
N LEU A 301 11.25 -0.61 0.90
CA LEU A 301 10.67 0.44 0.08
C LEU A 301 10.87 1.82 0.73
N ILE A 302 10.67 1.95 2.05
CA ILE A 302 10.94 3.16 2.82
C ILE A 302 12.41 3.57 2.70
N ALA A 303 13.35 2.64 2.94
CA ALA A 303 14.78 2.92 2.79
C ALA A 303 15.13 3.39 1.37
N ARG A 304 14.49 2.82 0.35
CA ARG A 304 14.69 3.19 -1.06
C ARG A 304 14.16 4.61 -1.34
N LEU A 305 12.98 4.96 -0.84
CA LEU A 305 12.40 6.28 -1.00
C LEU A 305 13.22 7.37 -0.29
N LEU A 306 13.73 7.09 0.92
CA LEU A 306 14.62 8.00 1.63
C LEU A 306 15.95 8.19 0.88
N ALA A 307 16.55 7.11 0.37
CA ALA A 307 17.74 7.21 -0.45
C ALA A 307 17.51 8.00 -1.74
N LEU A 308 16.34 7.83 -2.37
CA LEU A 308 15.93 8.63 -3.53
C LEU A 308 15.80 10.10 -3.15
N ALA A 309 15.14 10.41 -2.03
CA ALA A 309 14.97 11.77 -1.56
C ALA A 309 16.30 12.47 -1.26
N ASP A 310 17.24 11.77 -0.65
CA ASP A 310 18.55 12.33 -0.35
C ASP A 310 19.39 12.55 -1.62
N GLN A 311 19.22 11.70 -2.63
CA GLN A 311 19.88 11.84 -3.93
C GLN A 311 19.25 12.92 -4.81
N SER A 312 17.95 13.17 -4.67
CA SER A 312 17.22 14.18 -5.43
C SER A 312 17.19 15.54 -4.76
N ALA A 313 17.54 15.66 -3.47
CA ALA A 313 17.51 16.93 -2.76
C ALA A 313 18.43 17.97 -3.43
N PRO A 314 17.95 19.21 -3.67
CA PRO A 314 18.79 20.28 -4.20
C PRO A 314 19.87 20.65 -3.18
N ILE A 315 21.09 20.94 -3.67
CA ILE A 315 22.18 21.39 -2.81
C ILE A 315 21.97 22.86 -2.42
N GLY A 316 21.36 23.62 -3.32
CA GLY A 316 21.09 25.05 -3.16
C GLY A 316 22.22 25.92 -3.71
N SER A 317 21.87 27.05 -4.31
CA SER A 317 22.84 28.00 -4.88
C SER A 317 23.80 28.56 -3.83
N ALA A 318 23.36 28.65 -2.57
CA ALA A 318 24.14 29.16 -1.46
C ALA A 318 25.44 28.37 -1.20
N ALA A 319 25.46 27.08 -1.55
CA ALA A 319 26.66 26.24 -1.43
C ALA A 319 27.82 26.72 -2.32
N PHE A 320 27.54 27.50 -3.36
CA PHE A 320 28.51 28.00 -4.33
C PHE A 320 28.94 29.45 -4.08
N VAL A 321 28.51 30.08 -3.00
CA VAL A 321 28.79 31.50 -2.69
C VAL A 321 30.28 31.81 -2.56
N LEU A 322 31.10 30.83 -2.18
CA LEU A 322 32.56 31.00 -2.07
C LEU A 322 33.28 30.91 -3.42
N ASP A 323 32.68 30.26 -4.43
CA ASP A 323 33.33 29.99 -5.71
C ASP A 323 33.66 31.28 -6.50
N PRO A 324 32.78 32.31 -6.57
CA PRO A 324 33.12 33.57 -7.21
C PRO A 324 34.37 34.25 -6.62
N GLY A 325 34.58 34.15 -5.31
CA GLY A 325 35.77 34.68 -4.64
C GLY A 325 37.04 33.87 -4.91
N GLN A 326 36.91 32.56 -5.18
CA GLN A 326 38.03 31.72 -5.61
C GLN A 326 38.40 31.96 -7.08
N ILE A 327 37.40 32.16 -7.94
CA ILE A 327 37.58 32.43 -9.38
C ILE A 327 38.10 33.85 -9.62
N CYS A 328 37.60 34.83 -8.85
CA CYS A 328 38.03 36.22 -8.89
C CYS A 328 38.42 36.70 -7.48
N PRO A 329 39.66 36.39 -7.04
CA PRO A 329 40.15 36.75 -5.70
C PRO A 329 40.23 38.26 -5.50
N ASP A 330 40.05 38.72 -4.26
CA ASP A 330 40.17 40.14 -3.91
C ASP A 330 41.54 40.71 -4.29
N VAL A 331 42.61 39.92 -4.16
CA VAL A 331 43.97 40.31 -4.58
C VAL A 331 44.03 40.70 -6.07
N LEU A 332 43.27 40.03 -6.93
CA LEU A 332 43.20 40.38 -8.36
C LEU A 332 42.46 41.71 -8.55
N LEU A 333 41.39 41.95 -7.79
CA LEU A 333 40.68 43.21 -7.83
C LEU A 333 41.51 44.35 -7.26
N ASP A 334 42.25 44.14 -6.17
CA ASP A 334 43.12 45.14 -5.55
C ASP A 334 44.18 45.62 -6.55
N VAL A 335 44.80 44.69 -7.29
CA VAL A 335 45.77 45.01 -8.35
C VAL A 335 45.14 45.84 -9.48
N LEU A 336 43.87 45.60 -9.82
CA LEU A 336 43.16 46.37 -10.85
C LEU A 336 42.66 47.73 -10.34
N HIS A 337 42.30 47.84 -9.06
CA HIS A 337 41.86 49.10 -8.43
C HIS A 337 43.02 50.05 -8.17
N GLU A 338 44.17 49.52 -7.77
CA GLU A 338 45.41 50.25 -7.51
C GLU A 338 46.55 49.73 -8.42
N PRO A 339 46.47 49.96 -9.75
CA PRO A 339 47.45 49.43 -10.69
C PRO A 339 48.83 50.06 -10.50
N GLU A 340 49.88 49.25 -10.64
CA GLU A 340 51.26 49.71 -10.51
C GLU A 340 51.57 50.85 -11.50
N SER A 341 52.11 51.95 -10.98
CA SER A 341 52.39 53.15 -11.77
C SER A 341 53.50 52.90 -12.79
N PHE A 342 53.42 53.60 -13.92
CA PHE A 342 54.41 53.46 -14.98
C PHE A 342 55.78 53.98 -14.50
N PRO A 343 56.90 53.29 -14.76
CA PRO A 343 58.22 53.77 -14.33
C PRO A 343 58.54 55.16 -14.89
N GLU A 344 58.85 56.11 -14.01
CA GLU A 344 59.02 57.54 -14.35
C GLU A 344 60.20 57.82 -15.30
N ARG A 345 61.15 56.89 -15.44
CA ARG A 345 62.33 57.03 -16.30
C ARG A 345 62.31 56.00 -17.44
N PRO A 346 62.08 56.42 -18.71
CA PRO A 346 62.20 55.50 -19.82
C PRO A 346 63.66 55.04 -19.94
N LEU A 347 63.89 53.74 -19.74
CA LEU A 347 65.19 53.13 -19.99
C LEU A 347 65.55 53.39 -21.47
N ALA A 348 66.74 53.95 -21.72
CA ALA A 348 67.15 54.64 -22.96
C ALA A 348 67.24 53.78 -24.25
N ARG A 349 66.59 52.60 -24.32
CA ARG A 349 66.62 51.69 -25.47
C ARG A 349 65.26 51.03 -25.71
N TRP A 350 64.83 51.02 -26.97
CA TRP A 350 63.58 50.39 -27.44
C TRP A 350 63.40 48.90 -27.06
N ILE A 351 64.50 48.15 -26.93
CA ILE A 351 64.48 46.74 -26.48
C ILE A 351 64.05 46.62 -25.00
N LEU A 352 64.47 47.57 -24.16
CA LEU A 352 64.08 47.62 -22.76
C LEU A 352 62.61 48.04 -22.62
N TRP A 353 62.12 48.91 -23.50
CA TRP A 353 60.69 49.27 -23.57
C TRP A 353 59.79 48.06 -23.81
N ARG A 354 60.08 47.20 -24.80
CA ARG A 354 59.27 45.99 -25.03
C ARG A 354 59.24 45.05 -23.83
N ARG A 355 60.38 44.86 -23.15
CA ARG A 355 60.46 44.04 -21.93
C ARG A 355 59.72 44.69 -20.75
N SER A 356 59.83 46.00 -20.59
CA SER A 356 59.11 46.74 -19.55
C SER A 356 57.61 46.74 -19.79
N LEU A 357 57.16 46.89 -21.04
CA LEU A 357 55.74 46.81 -21.42
C LEU A 357 55.17 45.41 -21.16
N LEU A 358 55.92 44.33 -21.47
CA LEU A 358 55.50 42.97 -21.16
C LEU A 358 55.42 42.72 -19.64
N ARG A 359 56.38 43.20 -18.86
CA ARG A 359 56.33 43.12 -17.39
C ARG A 359 55.15 43.89 -16.82
N TRP A 360 54.91 45.08 -17.34
CA TRP A 360 53.79 45.91 -16.89
C TRP A 360 52.45 45.32 -17.29
N ARG A 361 52.33 44.74 -18.49
CA ARG A 361 51.14 43.97 -18.90
C ARG A 361 50.87 42.79 -17.95
N ALA A 362 51.92 42.12 -17.48
CA ALA A 362 51.78 41.09 -16.45
C ALA A 362 51.37 41.68 -15.09
N ALA A 363 51.89 42.84 -14.71
CA ALA A 363 51.57 43.53 -13.46
C ALA A 363 50.13 44.07 -13.43
N LEU A 364 49.59 44.53 -14.57
CA LEU A 364 48.21 45.02 -14.68
C LEU A 364 47.15 43.90 -14.67
N ALA A 365 47.56 42.63 -14.69
CA ALA A 365 46.69 41.46 -14.54
C ALA A 365 45.44 41.41 -15.46
N LEU A 366 45.43 42.09 -16.61
CA LEU A 366 44.29 42.10 -17.55
C LEU A 366 43.96 40.72 -18.15
N GLY A 367 44.99 39.89 -18.39
CA GLY A 367 44.81 38.50 -18.81
C GLY A 367 44.08 37.65 -17.74
N PRO A 368 44.62 37.58 -16.50
CA PRO A 368 43.91 36.99 -15.37
C PRO A 368 42.49 37.54 -15.16
N ALA A 369 42.27 38.84 -15.34
CA ALA A 369 40.94 39.45 -15.26
C ALA A 369 39.96 38.89 -16.30
N ARG A 370 40.41 38.70 -17.56
CA ARG A 370 39.60 38.06 -18.59
C ARG A 370 39.29 36.60 -18.26
N THR A 371 40.28 35.85 -17.78
CA THR A 371 40.08 34.46 -17.37
C THR A 371 39.09 34.35 -16.20
N ALA A 372 39.19 35.23 -15.21
CA ALA A 372 38.26 35.29 -14.09
C ALA A 372 36.83 35.62 -14.55
N LEU A 373 36.66 36.58 -15.47
CA LEU A 373 35.36 36.94 -16.03
C LEU A 373 34.67 35.75 -16.75
N GLU A 374 35.41 35.05 -17.61
CA GLU A 374 34.89 33.86 -18.30
C GLU A 374 34.63 32.72 -17.32
N GLY A 375 35.48 32.54 -16.30
CA GLY A 375 35.28 31.57 -15.24
C GLY A 375 34.01 31.82 -14.43
N LEU A 376 33.73 33.08 -14.09
CA LEU A 376 32.50 33.48 -13.39
C LEU A 376 31.26 33.20 -14.25
N ARG A 377 31.29 33.52 -15.55
CA ARG A 377 30.20 33.20 -16.48
C ARG A 377 30.00 31.69 -16.61
N ALA A 378 31.08 30.92 -16.76
CA ALA A 378 31.01 29.46 -16.84
C ALA A 378 30.43 28.86 -15.55
N LYS A 379 30.83 29.36 -14.38
CA LYS A 379 30.30 28.91 -13.09
C LYS A 379 28.81 29.25 -12.94
N LEU A 380 28.41 30.46 -13.31
CA LEU A 380 27.00 30.86 -13.34
C LEU A 380 26.17 29.94 -14.24
N GLY A 381 26.65 29.64 -15.45
CA GLY A 381 26.01 28.69 -16.36
C GLY A 381 25.91 27.28 -15.79
N ALA A 382 26.97 26.79 -15.12
CA ALA A 382 26.96 25.49 -14.47
C ALA A 382 25.91 25.41 -13.35
N VAL A 383 25.85 26.41 -12.46
CA VAL A 383 24.84 26.47 -11.38
C VAL A 383 23.43 26.62 -11.93
N ALA A 384 23.25 27.41 -13.00
CA ALA A 384 21.95 27.54 -13.66
C ALA A 384 21.45 26.20 -14.22
N VAL A 385 22.33 25.39 -14.81
CA VAL A 385 21.98 24.08 -15.37
C VAL A 385 21.80 23.01 -14.29
N SER A 386 22.66 22.98 -13.27
CA SER A 386 22.66 21.91 -12.27
C SER A 386 21.66 22.14 -11.14
N GLU A 387 21.52 23.38 -10.65
CA GLU A 387 20.71 23.70 -9.48
C GLU A 387 19.39 24.39 -9.83
N TRP A 388 19.41 25.46 -10.64
CA TRP A 388 18.18 26.23 -10.89
C TRP A 388 17.24 25.56 -11.87
N ARG A 389 17.78 24.96 -12.94
CA ARG A 389 16.99 24.28 -13.98
C ARG A 389 16.20 23.08 -13.46
N LEU A 390 16.77 22.33 -12.53
CA LEU A 390 16.15 21.15 -11.94
C LEU A 390 15.68 21.36 -10.50
N GLY A 391 15.89 22.55 -9.93
CA GLY A 391 15.69 22.85 -8.51
C GLY A 391 14.33 22.45 -7.98
N ARG A 392 13.26 22.98 -8.59
CA ARG A 392 11.87 22.66 -8.25
C ARG A 392 11.57 21.17 -8.40
N ALA A 393 11.97 20.56 -9.52
CA ALA A 393 11.74 19.13 -9.78
C ALA A 393 12.47 18.24 -8.76
N ARG A 394 13.69 18.61 -8.37
CA ARG A 394 14.50 17.97 -7.34
C ARG A 394 13.87 18.08 -5.95
N ALA A 395 13.48 19.29 -5.57
CA ALA A 395 12.76 19.55 -4.32
C ALA A 395 11.46 18.74 -4.28
N HIS A 396 10.66 18.79 -5.34
CA HIS A 396 9.40 18.06 -5.45
C HIS A 396 9.58 16.55 -5.36
N ALA A 397 10.55 15.98 -6.08
CA ALA A 397 10.85 14.55 -6.00
C ALA A 397 11.33 14.14 -4.59
N SER A 398 12.20 14.95 -3.98
CA SER A 398 12.68 14.74 -2.62
C SER A 398 11.54 14.77 -1.59
N ASP A 399 10.72 15.81 -1.63
CA ASP A 399 9.62 16.00 -0.67
C ASP A 399 8.53 14.96 -0.87
N SER A 400 8.20 14.61 -2.11
CA SER A 400 7.26 13.52 -2.42
C SER A 400 7.76 12.18 -1.90
N ALA A 401 9.03 11.85 -2.12
CA ALA A 401 9.61 10.61 -1.64
C ALA A 401 9.72 10.54 -0.11
N ARG A 402 10.06 11.64 0.59
CA ARG A 402 10.03 11.71 2.07
C ARG A 402 8.62 11.58 2.62
N THR A 403 7.66 12.29 2.02
CA THR A 403 6.27 12.24 2.44
C THR A 403 5.69 10.85 2.28
N LEU A 404 5.97 10.19 1.15
CA LEU A 404 5.55 8.82 0.90
C LEU A 404 6.25 7.81 1.83
N ALA A 405 7.55 8.00 2.10
CA ALA A 405 8.28 7.19 3.06
C ALA A 405 7.67 7.29 4.47
N GLY A 406 7.33 8.51 4.91
CA GLY A 406 6.66 8.73 6.20
C GLY A 406 5.27 8.10 6.26
N ALA A 407 4.45 8.25 5.21
CA ALA A 407 3.14 7.62 5.13
C ALA A 407 3.23 6.08 5.15
N LEU A 408 4.19 5.50 4.43
CA LEU A 408 4.45 4.06 4.43
C LEU A 408 4.92 3.56 5.80
N ASP A 409 5.73 4.34 6.52
CA ASP A 409 6.21 4.00 7.86
C ASP A 409 5.05 3.95 8.86
N GLU A 410 4.18 4.97 8.85
CA GLU A 410 2.95 5.00 9.68
C GLU A 410 2.03 3.82 9.37
N LEU A 411 1.83 3.51 8.08
CA LEU A 411 1.05 2.35 7.64
C LEU A 411 1.65 1.04 8.17
N ALA A 412 2.96 0.87 8.02
CA ALA A 412 3.65 -0.35 8.43
C ALA A 412 3.60 -0.55 9.95
N GLU A 413 3.83 0.51 10.72
CA GLU A 413 3.72 0.48 12.19
C GLU A 413 2.30 0.10 12.62
N ARG A 414 1.28 0.70 12.02
CA ARG A 414 -0.13 0.44 12.37
C ARG A 414 -0.58 -0.97 12.01
N VAL A 415 -0.16 -1.49 10.85
CA VAL A 415 -0.41 -2.90 10.47
C VAL A 415 0.28 -3.84 11.43
N ALA A 416 1.57 -3.62 11.73
CA ALA A 416 2.32 -4.46 12.65
C ALA A 416 1.70 -4.46 14.06
N GLY A 417 1.32 -3.30 14.60
CA GLY A 417 0.66 -3.17 15.89
C GLY A 417 -0.70 -3.89 15.94
N THR A 418 -1.50 -3.80 14.87
CA THR A 418 -2.78 -4.50 14.78
C THR A 418 -2.61 -6.01 14.73
N LEU A 419 -1.64 -6.51 13.95
CA LEU A 419 -1.33 -7.93 13.88
C LEU A 419 -0.80 -8.48 15.21
N ALA A 420 0.02 -7.70 15.93
CA ALA A 420 0.47 -8.06 17.27
C ALA A 420 -0.71 -8.18 18.25
N HIS A 421 -1.71 -7.31 18.14
CA HIS A 421 -2.95 -7.42 18.92
C HIS A 421 -3.74 -8.69 18.58
N TRP A 422 -3.90 -9.01 17.29
CA TRP A 422 -4.58 -10.25 16.87
C TRP A 422 -3.84 -11.51 17.35
N ASN A 423 -2.51 -11.52 17.28
CA ASN A 423 -1.68 -12.61 17.82
C ASN A 423 -1.94 -12.83 19.33
N ALA A 424 -2.00 -11.75 20.11
CA ALA A 424 -2.31 -11.84 21.55
C ALA A 424 -3.72 -12.40 21.81
N GLN A 425 -4.70 -12.02 20.98
CA GLN A 425 -6.06 -12.56 21.07
C GLN A 425 -6.09 -14.06 20.74
N GLU A 426 -5.47 -14.50 19.65
CA GLU A 426 -5.47 -15.92 19.25
C GLU A 426 -4.78 -16.82 20.28
N THR A 427 -3.69 -16.35 20.88
CA THR A 427 -2.97 -17.08 21.95
C THR A 427 -3.86 -17.30 23.18
N GLY A 428 -4.83 -16.43 23.44
CA GLY A 428 -5.82 -16.59 24.51
C GLY A 428 -6.88 -17.66 24.24
N HIS A 429 -7.07 -18.09 22.99
CA HIS A 429 -8.12 -19.03 22.58
C HIS A 429 -7.65 -20.49 22.46
N LEU A 430 -6.45 -20.83 22.94
CA LEU A 430 -5.83 -22.16 22.85
C LEU A 430 -6.60 -23.31 23.56
N GLY A 431 -7.75 -23.04 24.19
CA GLY A 431 -8.49 -24.00 25.02
C GLY A 431 -9.75 -24.63 24.41
N ALA A 432 -10.21 -24.22 23.23
CA ALA A 432 -11.52 -24.66 22.69
C ALA A 432 -11.48 -24.99 21.19
N ALA A 433 -10.68 -25.98 20.80
CA ALA A 433 -10.77 -26.53 19.45
C ALA A 433 -11.78 -27.70 19.42
N PRO A 434 -12.87 -27.64 18.64
CA PRO A 434 -13.73 -28.80 18.44
C PRO A 434 -12.94 -29.92 17.74
N VAL A 435 -13.17 -31.16 18.17
CA VAL A 435 -12.56 -32.40 17.67
C VAL A 435 -13.11 -32.75 16.28
N LEU A 436 -12.93 -31.86 15.31
CA LEU A 436 -13.33 -32.06 13.93
C LEU A 436 -12.09 -32.29 13.06
N ALA A 437 -11.87 -33.57 12.73
CA ALA A 437 -11.04 -34.09 11.65
C ALA A 437 -9.64 -33.45 11.46
N GLU A 438 -8.64 -34.07 12.10
CA GLU A 438 -7.24 -33.62 12.20
C GLU A 438 -6.50 -33.42 10.86
N GLU A 439 -6.88 -34.10 9.77
CA GLU A 439 -6.04 -34.12 8.55
C GLU A 439 -5.90 -32.75 7.89
N VAL A 440 -7.02 -32.03 7.74
CA VAL A 440 -7.04 -30.72 7.09
C VAL A 440 -6.35 -29.67 7.95
N VAL A 441 -6.54 -29.73 9.26
CA VAL A 441 -5.87 -28.84 10.23
C VAL A 441 -4.36 -29.08 10.23
N VAL A 442 -3.90 -30.33 10.23
CA VAL A 442 -2.48 -30.68 10.12
C VAL A 442 -1.89 -30.20 8.80
N ARG A 443 -2.58 -30.42 7.67
CA ARG A 443 -2.15 -29.94 6.34
C ARG A 443 -2.06 -28.41 6.24
N LEU A 444 -2.91 -27.68 6.98
CA LEU A 444 -2.86 -26.22 7.08
C LEU A 444 -1.68 -25.77 7.95
N ARG A 445 -1.45 -26.44 9.08
CA ARG A 445 -0.32 -26.20 9.99
C ARG A 445 1.02 -26.41 9.27
N ASP A 446 1.17 -27.51 8.55
CA ASP A 446 2.38 -27.83 7.77
C ASP A 446 2.64 -26.82 6.64
N ARG A 447 1.65 -25.97 6.32
CA ARG A 447 1.73 -24.92 5.30
C ARG A 447 1.69 -23.50 5.87
N ALA A 448 2.06 -23.32 7.14
CA ALA A 448 2.16 -21.99 7.76
C ALA A 448 2.93 -20.97 6.90
N GLY A 449 4.00 -21.40 6.22
CA GLY A 449 4.76 -20.54 5.29
C GLY A 449 3.93 -19.99 4.12
N ARG A 450 3.02 -20.80 3.55
CA ARG A 450 2.09 -20.35 2.49
C ARG A 450 1.00 -19.43 3.04
N LEU A 451 0.52 -19.69 4.26
CA LEU A 451 -0.42 -18.79 4.94
C LEU A 451 0.20 -17.41 5.14
N ARG A 452 1.45 -17.36 5.60
CA ARG A 452 2.23 -16.13 5.72
C ARG A 452 2.35 -15.39 4.39
N GLU A 453 2.65 -16.08 3.30
CA GLU A 453 2.75 -15.48 1.95
C GLU A 453 1.41 -14.86 1.50
N ILE A 454 0.30 -15.56 1.70
CA ILE A 454 -1.05 -15.09 1.34
C ILE A 454 -1.42 -13.85 2.16
N ILE A 455 -1.26 -13.91 3.49
CA ILE A 455 -1.63 -12.79 4.37
C ILE A 455 -0.73 -11.58 4.10
N THR A 456 0.57 -11.78 3.88
CA THR A 456 1.49 -10.70 3.49
C THR A 456 1.05 -10.08 2.16
N GLY A 457 0.72 -10.91 1.17
CA GLY A 457 0.26 -10.45 -0.15
C GLY A 457 -1.03 -9.64 -0.07
N ASP A 458 -2.04 -10.12 0.66
CA ASP A 458 -3.30 -9.42 0.88
C ASP A 458 -3.06 -8.03 1.52
N LEU A 459 -2.20 -7.95 2.54
CA LEU A 459 -1.90 -6.68 3.20
C LEU A 459 -1.07 -5.72 2.34
N LEU A 460 -0.16 -6.21 1.50
CA LEU A 460 0.56 -5.37 0.55
C LEU A 460 -0.35 -4.83 -0.56
N ASP A 461 -1.34 -5.62 -1.01
CA ASP A 461 -2.39 -5.14 -1.92
C ASP A 461 -3.26 -4.07 -1.24
N ALA A 462 -3.54 -4.22 0.05
CA ALA A 462 -4.24 -3.20 0.84
C ALA A 462 -3.43 -1.90 0.95
N VAL A 463 -2.11 -1.98 1.17
CA VAL A 463 -1.22 -0.81 1.20
C VAL A 463 -1.27 -0.03 -0.12
N ALA A 464 -1.17 -0.72 -1.27
CA ALA A 464 -1.29 -0.07 -2.57
C ALA A 464 -2.61 0.71 -2.70
N ARG A 465 -3.72 0.11 -2.24
CA ARG A 465 -5.05 0.75 -2.24
C ARG A 465 -5.17 1.93 -1.26
N TRP A 466 -4.50 1.86 -0.10
CA TRP A 466 -4.51 2.95 0.87
C TRP A 466 -3.74 4.19 0.38
N LEU A 467 -2.70 3.98 -0.42
CA LEU A 467 -1.91 5.06 -1.02
C LEU A 467 -2.60 5.74 -2.21
N GLU A 468 -3.68 5.17 -2.77
CA GLU A 468 -4.32 5.71 -3.98
C GLU A 468 -4.66 7.22 -3.90
N PRO A 469 -5.25 7.74 -2.81
CA PRO A 469 -5.54 9.17 -2.71
C PRO A 469 -4.29 10.05 -2.55
N ALA A 470 -3.18 9.51 -2.04
CA ALA A 470 -1.95 10.26 -1.83
C ALA A 470 -1.33 10.74 -3.14
N TRP A 471 -1.49 9.98 -4.23
CA TRP A 471 -0.92 10.32 -5.52
C TRP A 471 -1.40 11.68 -6.03
N LEU A 472 -2.70 11.97 -5.91
CA LEU A 472 -3.26 13.24 -6.33
C LEU A 472 -2.74 14.42 -5.48
N SER A 473 -2.62 14.24 -4.16
CA SER A 473 -2.07 15.27 -3.27
C SER A 473 -0.58 15.52 -3.56
N LEU A 474 0.18 14.47 -3.87
CA LEU A 474 1.57 14.59 -4.29
C LEU A 474 1.66 15.34 -5.62
N GLU A 475 0.88 15.01 -6.64
CA GLU A 475 0.87 15.74 -7.93
C GLU A 475 0.56 17.24 -7.79
N GLN A 476 -0.20 17.61 -6.76
CA GLN A 476 -0.56 19.00 -6.45
C GLN A 476 0.46 19.69 -5.52
N GLY A 477 1.49 18.99 -5.04
CA GLY A 477 2.46 19.51 -4.08
C GLY A 477 1.91 19.73 -2.66
N VAL A 478 0.76 19.13 -2.33
CA VAL A 478 0.08 19.30 -1.03
C VAL A 478 0.45 18.15 -0.09
N TYR A 479 1.70 18.14 0.36
CA TYR A 479 2.28 17.03 1.12
C TYR A 479 1.58 16.74 2.47
N ARG A 480 0.98 17.76 3.09
CA ARG A 480 0.29 17.60 4.39
C ARG A 480 -0.98 16.76 4.31
N GLU A 481 -1.64 16.74 3.15
CA GLU A 481 -2.91 16.03 2.94
C GLU A 481 -2.71 14.53 2.67
N VAL A 482 -1.47 14.08 2.39
CA VAL A 482 -1.16 12.66 2.10
C VAL A 482 -1.55 11.73 3.25
N GLY A 483 -1.45 12.19 4.50
CA GLY A 483 -1.83 11.42 5.69
C GLY A 483 -3.32 11.46 6.02
N ASP A 484 -4.10 12.34 5.38
CA ASP A 484 -5.46 12.61 5.81
C ASP A 484 -6.39 11.39 5.65
N GLY A 485 -7.02 11.01 6.76
CA GLY A 485 -7.91 9.85 6.82
C GLY A 485 -7.24 8.50 6.57
N LEU A 486 -5.90 8.44 6.47
CA LEU A 486 -5.16 7.20 6.23
C LEU A 486 -5.38 6.20 7.37
N ALA A 487 -5.19 6.66 8.61
CA ALA A 487 -5.43 5.91 9.84
C ALA A 487 -6.81 5.22 9.85
N GLY A 488 -7.89 5.98 9.64
CA GLY A 488 -9.26 5.44 9.66
C GLY A 488 -9.52 4.41 8.56
N ARG A 489 -8.95 4.60 7.36
CA ARG A 489 -9.06 3.63 6.26
C ARG A 489 -8.33 2.33 6.57
N VAL A 490 -7.17 2.40 7.19
CA VAL A 490 -6.40 1.22 7.64
C VAL A 490 -7.20 0.42 8.66
N ASP A 491 -7.71 1.08 9.70
CA ASP A 491 -8.47 0.40 10.77
C ASP A 491 -9.73 -0.27 10.24
N GLU A 492 -10.46 0.41 9.34
CA GLU A 492 -11.63 -0.15 8.66
C GLU A 492 -11.27 -1.39 7.84
N THR A 493 -10.25 -1.28 7.00
CA THR A 493 -9.82 -2.38 6.13
C THR A 493 -9.32 -3.58 6.94
N LEU A 494 -8.52 -3.35 7.98
CA LEU A 494 -8.01 -4.42 8.84
C LEU A 494 -9.13 -5.09 9.62
N ARG A 495 -10.14 -4.34 10.09
CA ARG A 495 -11.32 -4.92 10.74
C ARG A 495 -12.15 -5.78 9.77
N GLN A 496 -12.36 -5.30 8.54
CA GLN A 496 -13.00 -6.08 7.48
C GLN A 496 -12.19 -7.34 7.15
N TYR A 497 -10.86 -7.24 7.10
CA TYR A 497 -9.99 -8.37 6.83
C TYR A 497 -10.01 -9.40 7.96
N ARG A 498 -10.02 -8.96 9.22
CA ARG A 498 -10.21 -9.84 10.39
C ARG A 498 -11.52 -10.61 10.30
N HIS A 499 -12.61 -9.91 9.97
CA HIS A 499 -13.91 -10.53 9.76
C HIS A 499 -13.87 -11.55 8.60
N HIS A 500 -13.21 -11.19 7.48
CA HIS A 500 -13.02 -12.07 6.33
C HIS A 500 -12.27 -13.35 6.71
N LEU A 501 -11.13 -13.25 7.39
CA LEU A 501 -10.36 -14.41 7.87
C LEU A 501 -11.20 -15.29 8.81
N ALA A 502 -12.00 -14.68 9.68
CA ALA A 502 -12.81 -15.38 10.66
C ALA A 502 -14.07 -16.07 10.09
N HIS A 503 -14.57 -15.71 8.90
CA HIS A 503 -15.83 -16.26 8.35
C HIS A 503 -15.66 -16.89 6.96
N ARG A 504 -14.83 -16.30 6.10
CA ARG A 504 -14.52 -16.78 4.75
C ARG A 504 -13.21 -17.56 4.70
N GLY A 505 -12.28 -17.28 5.63
CA GLY A 505 -11.00 -17.97 5.72
C GLY A 505 -9.97 -17.51 4.68
N VAL A 506 -8.75 -18.02 4.83
CA VAL A 506 -7.58 -17.74 3.97
C VAL A 506 -7.69 -18.31 2.55
N GLN A 507 -8.74 -19.07 2.25
CA GLN A 507 -8.93 -19.71 0.95
C GLN A 507 -9.69 -18.79 -0.02
N GLU A 508 -10.51 -17.89 0.52
CA GLU A 508 -11.28 -16.92 -0.26
C GLU A 508 -10.52 -15.60 -0.33
N ARG A 509 -10.48 -14.98 -1.51
CA ARG A 509 -9.81 -13.69 -1.71
C ARG A 509 -10.65 -12.54 -1.12
N PRO A 510 -10.07 -11.62 -0.33
CA PRO A 510 -10.79 -10.43 0.11
C PRO A 510 -10.99 -9.44 -1.05
N ASP A 511 -12.00 -8.58 -0.96
CA ASP A 511 -12.41 -7.67 -2.05
C ASP A 511 -11.33 -6.65 -2.47
N PHE A 512 -10.38 -6.37 -1.59
CA PHE A 512 -9.26 -5.45 -1.87
C PHE A 512 -8.02 -6.14 -2.45
N ALA A 513 -7.89 -7.47 -2.33
CA ALA A 513 -6.72 -8.17 -2.85
C ALA A 513 -6.85 -8.41 -4.35
N THR A 514 -5.73 -8.29 -5.05
CA THR A 514 -5.61 -8.39 -6.51
C THR A 514 -4.98 -9.71 -6.95
N GLY A 515 -4.11 -10.30 -6.12
CA GLY A 515 -3.40 -11.55 -6.43
C GLY A 515 -4.05 -12.82 -5.85
N ASP A 516 -3.87 -13.95 -6.55
CA ASP A 516 -4.20 -15.31 -6.07
C ASP A 516 -2.94 -16.14 -5.74
N THR A 517 -1.78 -15.49 -5.62
CA THR A 517 -0.47 -16.15 -5.48
C THR A 517 -0.45 -17.05 -4.24
N GLY A 518 -0.17 -18.34 -4.44
CA GLY A 518 -0.10 -19.35 -3.38
C GLY A 518 -1.45 -19.83 -2.84
N ARG A 519 -2.55 -19.13 -3.14
CA ARG A 519 -3.91 -19.48 -2.68
C ARG A 519 -4.41 -20.74 -3.37
N GLN A 520 -4.22 -20.87 -4.69
CA GLN A 520 -4.61 -22.07 -5.43
C GLN A 520 -3.83 -23.32 -4.97
N ASP A 521 -2.52 -23.18 -4.74
CA ASP A 521 -1.68 -24.26 -4.19
C ASP A 521 -2.20 -24.72 -2.81
N LEU A 522 -2.57 -23.77 -1.95
CA LEU A 522 -3.15 -24.06 -0.64
C LEU A 522 -4.48 -24.79 -0.78
N ILE A 523 -5.37 -24.30 -1.64
CA ILE A 523 -6.68 -24.89 -1.91
C ILE A 523 -6.52 -26.34 -2.40
N ASP A 524 -5.66 -26.56 -3.38
CA ASP A 524 -5.44 -27.87 -3.98
C ASP A 524 -4.91 -28.87 -2.95
N ALA A 525 -3.94 -28.42 -2.15
CA ALA A 525 -3.28 -29.28 -1.19
C ALA A 525 -4.12 -29.58 0.07
N VAL A 526 -4.94 -28.64 0.50
CA VAL A 526 -5.77 -28.75 1.72
C VAL A 526 -7.10 -29.42 1.42
N TRP A 527 -7.75 -29.05 0.30
CA TRP A 527 -9.09 -29.53 -0.02
C TRP A 527 -9.09 -30.61 -1.11
N ARG A 528 -8.53 -30.34 -2.29
CA ARG A 528 -8.68 -31.26 -3.43
C ARG A 528 -7.93 -32.58 -3.25
N GLN A 529 -6.81 -32.56 -2.52
CA GLN A 529 -6.01 -33.73 -2.20
C GLN A 529 -6.40 -34.41 -0.87
N SER A 530 -7.45 -33.93 -0.18
CA SER A 530 -7.90 -34.50 1.09
C SER A 530 -8.88 -35.64 0.85
N GLN A 531 -8.52 -36.83 1.33
CA GLN A 531 -9.43 -37.99 1.28
C GLN A 531 -10.63 -37.81 2.21
N GLN A 532 -10.46 -37.10 3.33
CA GLN A 532 -11.56 -36.80 4.25
C GLN A 532 -12.61 -35.89 3.59
N VAL A 533 -12.18 -34.89 2.83
CA VAL A 533 -13.09 -33.99 2.10
C VAL A 533 -13.87 -34.77 1.05
N ASP A 534 -13.21 -35.61 0.24
CA ASP A 534 -13.89 -36.44 -0.76
C ASP A 534 -14.90 -37.40 -0.11
N ARG A 535 -14.53 -38.06 1.00
CA ARG A 535 -15.44 -38.92 1.78
C ARG A 535 -16.62 -38.15 2.37
N ALA A 536 -16.41 -36.92 2.85
CA ALA A 536 -17.48 -36.09 3.42
C ALA A 536 -18.46 -35.62 2.34
N LEU A 537 -17.98 -35.24 1.16
CA LEU A 537 -18.82 -34.82 0.02
C LEU A 537 -19.57 -35.98 -0.62
N ARG A 538 -18.97 -37.16 -0.69
CA ARG A 538 -19.58 -38.37 -1.28
C ARG A 538 -20.41 -39.19 -0.30
N ALA A 539 -20.52 -38.76 0.95
CA ALA A 539 -21.25 -39.49 1.97
C ALA A 539 -22.71 -39.73 1.51
N PRO A 540 -23.19 -40.99 1.52
CA PRO A 540 -24.55 -41.30 1.16
C PRO A 540 -25.50 -40.82 2.26
N ALA A 541 -26.70 -40.37 1.90
CA ALA A 541 -27.66 -39.83 2.86
C ALA A 541 -28.03 -40.84 3.96
N GLY A 542 -28.12 -42.13 3.64
CA GLY A 542 -28.39 -43.18 4.64
C GLY A 542 -27.15 -43.75 5.35
N GLY A 543 -25.95 -43.30 5.00
CA GLY A 543 -24.71 -43.81 5.58
C GLY A 543 -24.44 -43.33 7.02
N PRO A 544 -23.35 -43.80 7.64
CA PRO A 544 -22.97 -43.39 8.99
C PRO A 544 -22.54 -41.92 9.04
N MET A 545 -23.29 -41.13 9.80
CA MET A 545 -23.09 -39.69 10.03
C MET A 545 -23.45 -39.33 11.47
N LEU A 546 -22.91 -38.23 11.99
CA LEU A 546 -23.39 -37.68 13.25
C LEU A 546 -24.84 -37.24 13.05
N GLN A 547 -25.78 -37.70 13.87
CA GLN A 547 -27.16 -37.25 13.91
C GLN A 547 -27.35 -36.46 15.20
N LEU A 548 -27.87 -35.23 15.11
CA LEU A 548 -28.03 -34.35 16.27
C LEU A 548 -29.33 -34.68 17.03
N CYS A 549 -29.39 -35.91 17.54
CA CYS A 549 -30.46 -36.42 18.41
C CYS A 549 -29.86 -37.42 19.40
N GLY A 550 -30.56 -37.69 20.50
CA GLY A 550 -30.15 -38.72 21.45
C GLY A 550 -30.50 -40.13 20.97
N ASP A 551 -29.96 -41.15 21.63
CA ASP A 551 -30.27 -42.56 21.34
C ASP A 551 -31.78 -42.87 21.38
N ARG A 552 -32.49 -42.25 22.34
CA ARG A 552 -33.95 -42.44 22.52
C ARG A 552 -34.77 -41.81 21.39
N ASP A 553 -34.22 -40.81 20.72
CA ASP A 553 -34.89 -40.03 19.69
C ASP A 553 -34.91 -40.75 18.34
N LEU A 554 -34.06 -41.76 18.13
CA LEU A 554 -34.00 -42.49 16.86
C LEU A 554 -35.34 -43.15 16.48
N ALA A 555 -36.12 -43.58 17.48
CA ALA A 555 -37.44 -44.15 17.26
C ALA A 555 -38.42 -43.15 16.63
N LEU A 556 -38.16 -41.84 16.77
CA LEU A 556 -38.97 -40.75 16.22
C LEU A 556 -38.59 -40.40 14.77
N LEU A 557 -37.49 -40.94 14.24
CA LEU A 557 -37.00 -40.64 12.90
C LEU A 557 -37.46 -41.67 11.87
N LEU A 558 -37.61 -41.22 10.62
CA LEU A 558 -37.75 -42.10 9.46
C LEU A 558 -36.39 -42.62 8.99
N HIS A 559 -36.38 -43.73 8.25
CA HIS A 559 -35.15 -44.26 7.62
C HIS A 559 -34.86 -43.57 6.27
N GLN A 560 -35.74 -42.66 5.82
CA GLN A 560 -35.52 -41.83 4.64
C GLN A 560 -34.68 -40.61 5.03
N ALA A 561 -33.62 -40.34 4.29
CA ALA A 561 -32.73 -39.23 4.54
C ALA A 561 -32.55 -38.38 3.28
N HIS A 562 -32.51 -37.06 3.45
CA HIS A 562 -32.16 -36.12 2.40
C HIS A 562 -30.76 -35.55 2.67
N ALA A 563 -29.98 -35.32 1.63
CA ALA A 563 -28.61 -34.82 1.77
C ALA A 563 -28.43 -33.50 1.03
N VAL A 564 -27.91 -32.50 1.73
CA VAL A 564 -27.41 -31.25 1.17
C VAL A 564 -25.89 -31.30 1.23
N ARG A 565 -25.26 -31.40 0.05
CA ARG A 565 -23.80 -31.40 -0.08
C ARG A 565 -23.34 -29.97 -0.24
N PHE A 566 -22.25 -29.59 0.41
CA PHE A 566 -21.74 -28.23 0.34
C PHE A 566 -20.22 -28.20 0.42
N ALA A 567 -19.62 -27.20 -0.23
CA ALA A 567 -18.19 -26.96 -0.20
C ALA A 567 -17.88 -25.48 -0.49
N PRO A 568 -16.70 -24.98 -0.11
CA PRO A 568 -16.27 -23.63 -0.46
C PRO A 568 -16.26 -23.39 -1.96
N ARG A 569 -16.66 -22.20 -2.41
CA ARG A 569 -16.58 -21.83 -3.82
C ARG A 569 -15.14 -21.89 -4.36
N ALA A 570 -14.16 -21.61 -3.51
CA ALA A 570 -12.74 -21.71 -3.82
C ALA A 570 -12.31 -23.10 -4.36
N VAL A 571 -12.99 -24.18 -4.00
CA VAL A 571 -12.64 -25.55 -4.45
C VAL A 571 -13.38 -25.97 -5.73
N ARG A 572 -14.22 -25.10 -6.31
CA ARG A 572 -15.01 -25.38 -7.51
C ARG A 572 -14.11 -25.77 -8.69
N GLY A 573 -14.59 -26.69 -9.52
CA GLY A 573 -13.85 -27.23 -10.68
C GLY A 573 -13.08 -28.53 -10.42
N GLY A 574 -13.10 -29.07 -9.19
CA GLY A 574 -12.62 -30.42 -8.90
C GLY A 574 -13.62 -31.52 -9.25
N ASN A 575 -13.31 -32.77 -8.90
CA ASN A 575 -14.14 -33.96 -9.15
C ASN A 575 -15.35 -34.06 -8.19
N ALA A 576 -15.96 -32.93 -7.83
CA ALA A 576 -17.04 -32.83 -6.86
C ALA A 576 -18.32 -33.49 -7.40
N PRO A 577 -19.12 -34.13 -6.53
CA PRO A 577 -20.39 -34.72 -6.94
C PRO A 577 -21.38 -33.66 -7.47
N PRO A 578 -22.34 -34.05 -8.31
CA PRO A 578 -23.39 -33.13 -8.75
C PRO A 578 -24.26 -32.67 -7.56
N GLY A 579 -24.80 -31.45 -7.65
CA GLY A 579 -25.69 -30.90 -6.62
C GLY A 579 -24.98 -30.34 -5.37
N VAL A 580 -23.66 -30.13 -5.43
CA VAL A 580 -22.93 -29.42 -4.35
C VAL A 580 -23.31 -27.93 -4.34
N VAL A 581 -23.71 -27.46 -3.17
CA VAL A 581 -23.93 -26.05 -2.85
C VAL A 581 -22.57 -25.39 -2.60
N TRP A 582 -22.24 -24.37 -3.37
CA TRP A 582 -20.97 -23.65 -3.24
C TRP A 582 -21.14 -22.47 -2.27
N THR A 583 -20.49 -22.52 -1.11
CA THR A 583 -20.59 -21.49 -0.06
C THR A 583 -19.48 -20.44 -0.19
N GLU A 584 -19.75 -19.21 0.24
CA GLU A 584 -18.71 -18.19 0.38
C GLU A 584 -17.77 -18.47 1.57
N SER A 585 -18.22 -19.25 2.56
CA SER A 585 -17.34 -19.72 3.62
C SER A 585 -16.35 -20.76 3.12
N GLY A 586 -15.07 -20.50 3.38
CA GLY A 586 -13.95 -21.42 3.18
C GLY A 586 -13.68 -22.36 4.35
N GLN A 587 -14.59 -22.49 5.32
CA GLN A 587 -14.31 -23.19 6.57
C GLN A 587 -14.82 -24.61 6.65
N TYR A 588 -15.82 -24.99 5.84
CA TYR A 588 -16.43 -26.30 5.94
C TYR A 588 -16.76 -26.88 4.57
N ALA A 589 -16.53 -28.18 4.41
CA ALA A 589 -17.08 -28.95 3.30
C ALA A 589 -17.65 -30.26 3.83
N GLY A 590 -18.72 -30.74 3.21
CA GLY A 590 -19.29 -32.04 3.57
C GLY A 590 -20.74 -32.21 3.15
N THR A 591 -21.43 -33.04 3.91
CA THR A 591 -22.84 -33.38 3.70
C THR A 591 -23.62 -33.12 4.97
N LEU A 592 -24.67 -32.30 4.88
CA LEU A 592 -25.70 -32.15 5.88
C LEU A 592 -26.87 -33.10 5.53
N ARG A 593 -27.18 -34.00 6.42
CA ARG A 593 -28.30 -34.94 6.34
C ARG A 593 -29.51 -34.38 7.07
N LEU A 594 -30.68 -34.46 6.46
CA LEU A 594 -31.96 -34.12 7.07
C LEU A 594 -32.82 -35.38 7.10
N VAL A 595 -33.13 -35.85 8.32
CA VAL A 595 -33.95 -37.04 8.53
C VAL A 595 -35.32 -36.61 9.03
N PRO A 596 -36.41 -36.82 8.26
CA PRO A 596 -37.74 -36.44 8.68
C PRO A 596 -38.18 -37.19 9.93
N LEU A 597 -39.04 -36.54 10.72
CA LEU A 597 -39.69 -37.18 11.85
C LEU A 597 -40.86 -38.06 11.38
N ARG A 598 -41.19 -39.09 12.16
CA ARG A 598 -42.37 -39.93 11.96
C ARG A 598 -43.64 -39.10 12.17
N PRO A 599 -44.73 -39.41 11.44
CA PRO A 599 -46.04 -38.83 11.74
C PRO A 599 -46.40 -39.05 13.21
N GLY A 600 -46.83 -37.98 13.89
CA GLY A 600 -47.18 -38.00 15.32
C GLY A 600 -46.01 -37.91 16.31
N ALA A 601 -44.77 -37.79 15.84
CA ALA A 601 -43.60 -37.55 16.70
C ALA A 601 -43.48 -36.10 17.19
N VAL A 602 -44.21 -35.17 16.56
CA VAL A 602 -44.29 -33.77 16.97
C VAL A 602 -45.64 -33.54 17.60
N ASP A 603 -45.64 -32.99 18.81
CA ASP A 603 -46.88 -32.57 19.47
C ASP A 603 -47.28 -31.20 18.92
N ASP A 604 -48.34 -31.21 18.11
CA ASP A 604 -48.96 -30.02 17.52
C ASP A 604 -49.97 -29.38 18.49
N GLY A 605 -49.92 -29.69 19.80
CA GLY A 605 -50.59 -28.93 20.86
C GLY A 605 -52.10 -28.75 20.67
N VAL A 606 -52.79 -29.76 20.12
CA VAL A 606 -54.25 -29.76 19.92
C VAL A 606 -54.98 -30.06 21.22
#